data_AF-A0A1Q7AZ81-F1
#
_entry.id   AF-A0A1Q7AZ81-F1
#
_cell.length_a   1.000
_cell.length_b   1.000
_cell.length_c   1.000
_cell.angle_alpha   90.00
_cell.angle_beta   90.00
_cell.angle_gamma   90.00
#
_symmetry.space_group_name_H-M   'P 1'
#
loop_
_entity.id
_entity.type
_entity.pdbx_description
1 polymer ?
#
loop_
_entity_poly.entity_id
_entity_poly.type
_entity_poly.pdbx_seq_one_letter_code
_entity_poly.pdbx_strand_id
1 'polypeptide(L)'
;MRTLDRLVAELAGTRRLLPGHGSPTGVDVLAEQRRYLMAYREVVRRLAGGTAQLDDAARAELDTTMRRFLPEAPLTWMIELGADAVAAELAAEARTVRDGAGG
;
A
#
# COMPACT_ATOMS: atom_id res chain seq x y z
N MET A 1 0.40 -1.22 -8.78
CA MET A 1 1.88 -1.13 -8.66
C MET A 1 2.61 -0.66 -9.93
N ARG A 2 1.99 -0.74 -11.12
CA ARG A 2 2.60 -0.35 -12.42
C ARG A 2 3.36 0.97 -12.43
N THR A 3 2.88 2.00 -11.73
CA THR A 3 3.58 3.29 -11.68
C THR A 3 4.96 3.19 -11.04
N LEU A 4 5.09 2.49 -9.91
CA LEU A 4 6.39 2.29 -9.25
C LEU A 4 7.31 1.42 -10.10
N ASP A 5 6.77 0.36 -10.72
CA ASP A 5 7.54 -0.50 -11.62
C ASP A 5 8.10 0.29 -12.82
N ARG A 6 7.30 1.20 -13.38
CA ARG A 6 7.74 2.12 -14.45
C ARG A 6 8.81 3.11 -13.96
N LEU A 7 8.58 3.74 -12.81
CA LEU A 7 9.49 4.76 -12.26
C LEU A 7 10.87 4.17 -11.91
N VAL A 8 10.92 2.94 -11.41
CA VAL A 8 12.19 2.24 -11.15
C VAL A 8 13.02 2.12 -12.44
N ALA A 9 12.40 1.80 -13.57
CA ALA A 9 13.08 1.72 -14.86
C ALA A 9 13.48 3.10 -15.39
N GLU A 10 12.57 4.07 -15.38
CA GLU A 10 12.80 5.44 -15.87
C GLU A 10 13.92 6.15 -15.10
N LEU A 11 14.06 5.86 -13.80
CA LEU A 11 14.98 6.56 -12.91
C LEU A 11 16.26 5.77 -12.62
N ALA A 12 16.51 4.62 -13.25
CA ALA A 12 17.63 3.73 -12.91
C ALA A 12 19.03 4.40 -12.91
N GLY A 13 19.22 5.47 -13.70
CA GLY A 13 20.47 6.25 -13.74
C GLY A 13 20.54 7.43 -12.76
N THR A 14 19.45 7.73 -12.05
CA THR A 14 19.34 8.88 -11.16
C THR A 14 20.01 8.60 -9.82
N ARG A 15 21.00 9.42 -9.47
CA ARG A 15 21.73 9.30 -8.20
C ARG A 15 20.99 9.90 -7.00
N ARG A 16 19.97 10.74 -7.22
CA ARG A 16 19.30 11.47 -6.16
C ARG A 16 17.84 11.78 -6.50
N LEU A 17 16.94 11.38 -5.60
CA LEU A 17 15.53 11.74 -5.58
C LEU A 17 15.26 12.74 -4.46
N LEU A 18 14.34 13.65 -4.72
CA LEU A 18 13.84 14.64 -3.78
C LEU A 18 12.37 14.29 -3.47
N PRO A 19 12.10 13.44 -2.47
CA PRO A 19 10.74 13.11 -2.10
C PRO A 19 10.02 14.33 -1.51
N GLY A 20 8.69 14.32 -1.54
CA GLY A 20 7.88 15.39 -0.95
C GLY A 20 8.09 15.54 0.57
N HIS A 21 8.56 14.49 1.25
CA HIS A 21 8.92 14.49 2.66
C HIS A 21 10.21 13.70 2.90
N GLY A 22 10.96 14.08 3.93
CA GLY A 22 12.21 13.43 4.32
C GLY A 22 13.43 14.01 3.61
N SER A 23 14.58 13.41 3.86
CA SER A 23 15.84 13.82 3.24
C SER A 23 15.94 13.30 1.79
N PRO A 24 16.73 13.97 0.93
CA PRO A 24 17.08 13.42 -0.37
C PRO A 24 17.62 12.00 -0.26
N THR A 25 17.20 11.12 -1.16
CA THR A 25 17.50 9.68 -1.11
C THR A 25 17.83 9.12 -2.48
N GLY A 26 18.13 7.83 -2.59
CA GLY A 26 18.35 7.11 -3.84
C GLY A 26 17.05 6.55 -4.44
N VAL A 27 17.18 5.86 -5.57
CA VAL A 27 16.05 5.22 -6.27
C VAL A 27 15.57 3.93 -5.59
N ASP A 28 16.37 3.38 -4.69
CA ASP A 28 16.06 2.25 -3.82
C ASP A 28 14.81 2.48 -2.96
N VAL A 29 14.53 3.74 -2.60
CA VAL A 29 13.30 4.11 -1.90
C VAL A 29 12.03 3.70 -2.65
N LEU A 30 12.05 3.63 -3.98
CA LEU A 30 10.90 3.20 -4.78
C LEU A 30 10.61 1.70 -4.57
N ALA A 31 11.65 0.89 -4.40
CA ALA A 31 11.50 -0.53 -4.07
C ALA A 31 10.97 -0.72 -2.64
N GLU A 32 11.39 0.12 -1.70
CA GLU A 32 10.82 0.17 -0.34
C GLU A 32 9.35 0.56 -0.33
N GLN A 33 8.98 1.63 -1.04
CA GLN A 33 7.58 2.04 -1.20
C GLN A 33 6.73 0.93 -1.81
N ARG A 34 7.26 0.23 -2.83
CA ARG A 34 6.58 -0.91 -3.44
C ARG A 34 6.35 -2.04 -2.42
N ARG A 35 7.38 -2.41 -1.66
CA ARG A 35 7.27 -3.44 -0.61
C ARG A 35 6.23 -3.05 0.44
N TYR A 36 6.24 -1.80 0.88
CA TYR A 36 5.27 -1.26 1.83
C TYR A 36 3.83 -1.34 1.29
N LEU A 37 3.58 -0.84 0.08
CA LEU A 37 2.23 -0.84 -0.50
C LEU A 37 1.70 -2.25 -0.77
N MET A 38 2.58 -3.19 -1.13
CA MET A 38 2.20 -4.60 -1.28
C MET A 38 1.80 -5.22 0.05
N ALA A 39 2.60 -5.02 1.11
CA ALA A 39 2.28 -5.50 2.45
C ALA A 39 0.98 -4.86 2.98
N TYR A 40 0.82 -3.56 2.80
CA TYR A 40 -0.38 -2.83 3.20
C TYR A 40 -1.65 -3.38 2.53
N ARG A 41 -1.64 -3.54 1.20
CA ARG A 41 -2.78 -4.13 0.47
C ARG A 41 -3.09 -5.55 0.91
N GLU A 42 -2.07 -6.36 1.20
CA GLU A 42 -2.26 -7.73 1.70
C GLU A 42 -2.98 -7.74 3.04
N VAL A 43 -2.50 -6.93 3.99
CA VAL A 43 -3.10 -6.85 5.34
C VAL A 43 -4.53 -6.31 5.25
N VAL A 44 -4.76 -5.23 4.50
CA VAL A 44 -6.11 -4.67 4.29
C VAL A 44 -7.04 -5.71 3.66
N ARG A 45 -6.60 -6.46 2.65
CA ARG A 45 -7.42 -7.52 2.02
C ARG A 45 -7.87 -8.56 3.03
N ARG A 46 -6.94 -9.02 3.88
CA ARG A 46 -7.23 -10.03 4.91
C ARG A 46 -8.22 -9.51 5.94
N LEU A 47 -8.02 -8.28 6.41
CA LEU A 47 -8.82 -7.68 7.47
C LEU A 47 -10.21 -7.24 7.00
N ALA A 48 -10.32 -6.71 5.77
CA ALA A 48 -11.60 -6.30 5.20
C ALA A 48 -12.48 -7.50 4.83
N GLY A 49 -11.91 -8.67 4.52
CA GLY A 49 -12.70 -9.86 4.17
C GLY A 49 -13.64 -9.65 2.96
N GLY A 50 -13.31 -8.72 2.06
CA GLY A 50 -14.12 -8.35 0.90
C GLY A 50 -15.12 -7.21 1.12
N THR A 51 -15.20 -6.63 2.32
CA THR A 51 -15.94 -5.39 2.56
C THR A 51 -15.19 -4.18 2.00
N ALA A 52 -15.90 -3.08 1.79
CA ALA A 52 -15.32 -1.82 1.34
C ALA A 52 -14.76 -0.94 2.48
N GLN A 53 -14.90 -1.37 3.73
CA GLN A 53 -14.55 -0.59 4.92
C GLN A 53 -14.03 -1.50 6.02
N LEU A 54 -13.06 -1.02 6.77
CA LEU A 54 -12.58 -1.70 7.98
C LEU A 54 -13.36 -1.20 9.19
N ASP A 55 -13.74 -2.14 10.07
CA ASP A 55 -14.19 -1.80 11.40
C ASP A 55 -13.03 -1.32 12.29
N ASP A 56 -13.36 -0.83 13.49
CA ASP A 56 -12.37 -0.25 14.40
C ASP A 56 -11.33 -1.27 14.87
N ALA A 57 -11.73 -2.54 15.05
CA ALA A 57 -10.83 -3.62 15.47
C ALA A 57 -9.83 -3.96 14.37
N ALA A 58 -10.30 -4.09 13.12
CA ALA A 58 -9.48 -4.28 11.94
C ALA A 58 -8.52 -3.10 11.73
N ARG A 59 -8.96 -1.87 11.99
CA ARG A 59 -8.12 -0.67 11.86
C ARG A 59 -6.97 -0.66 12.87
N ALA A 60 -7.24 -1.01 14.13
CA ALA A 60 -6.22 -1.14 15.15
C ALA A 60 -5.22 -2.28 14.84
N GLU A 61 -5.70 -3.40 14.29
CA GLU A 61 -4.83 -4.50 13.86
C GLU A 61 -3.96 -4.09 12.66
N LEU A 62 -4.51 -3.34 11.70
CA LEU A 62 -3.77 -2.80 10.56
C LEU A 62 -2.62 -1.89 11.04
N ASP A 63 -2.90 -0.94 11.93
CA ASP A 63 -1.89 -0.05 12.51
C ASP A 63 -0.78 -0.84 13.20
N THR A 64 -1.16 -1.78 14.08
CA THR A 64 -0.21 -2.64 14.79
C THR A 64 0.67 -3.46 13.83
N THR A 65 0.06 -4.06 12.80
CA THR A 65 0.75 -4.92 11.84
C THR A 65 1.73 -4.12 10.98
N MET A 66 1.31 -2.96 10.49
CA MET A 66 2.14 -2.13 9.61
C MET A 66 3.29 -1.46 10.35
N ARG A 67 3.10 -1.08 11.63
CA ARG A 67 4.20 -0.61 12.49
C ARG A 67 5.25 -1.68 12.73
N ARG A 68 4.85 -2.95 12.88
CA ARG A 68 5.80 -4.07 13.00
C ARG A 68 6.56 -4.32 11.69
N PHE A 69 5.89 -4.12 10.55
CA PHE A 69 6.50 -4.31 9.24
C PHE A 69 7.54 -3.23 8.91
N LEU A 70 7.33 -1.99 9.34
CA LEU A 70 8.26 -0.89 9.10
C LEU A 70 8.36 0.04 10.33
N PRO A 71 9.07 -0.38 11.40
CA PRO A 71 9.07 0.31 12.70
C PRO A 71 9.66 1.72 12.65
N GLU A 72 10.60 1.96 11.73
CA GLU A 72 11.27 3.26 11.58
C GLU A 72 10.52 4.23 10.64
N ALA A 73 9.37 3.83 10.10
CA ALA A 73 8.63 4.66 9.16
C ALA A 73 7.82 5.75 9.86
N PRO A 74 7.94 7.03 9.47
CA PRO A 74 7.12 8.12 10.02
C PRO A 74 5.68 8.13 9.45
N LEU A 75 5.11 6.95 9.16
CA LEU A 75 3.86 6.78 8.39
C LEU A 75 2.61 6.57 9.26
N THR A 76 2.73 6.77 10.57
CA THR A 76 1.72 6.38 11.57
C THR A 76 0.35 7.04 11.40
N TRP A 77 0.28 8.25 10.84
CA TRP A 77 -1.00 8.92 10.58
C TRP A 77 -1.67 8.48 9.25
N MET A 78 -0.91 7.88 8.34
CA MET A 78 -1.38 7.60 6.97
C MET A 78 -1.91 6.17 6.81
N ILE A 79 -1.52 5.26 7.72
CA ILE A 79 -1.95 3.86 7.71
C ILE A 79 -3.47 3.74 7.81
N GLU A 80 -4.12 4.52 8.67
CA GLU A 80 -5.56 4.45 8.86
C GLU A 80 -6.33 5.24 7.79
N LEU A 81 -5.79 6.37 7.32
CA LEU A 81 -6.45 7.27 6.37
C LEU A 81 -6.71 6.61 5.00
N GLY A 82 -5.82 5.73 4.56
CA GLY A 82 -5.92 5.03 3.28
C GLY A 82 -6.73 3.73 3.31
N ALA A 83 -7.13 3.24 4.49
CA ALA A 83 -7.54 1.84 4.65
C ALA A 83 -8.85 1.53 3.92
N ASP A 84 -9.86 2.39 4.08
CA ASP A 84 -11.17 2.19 3.45
C ASP A 84 -11.10 2.40 1.93
N ALA A 85 -10.29 3.34 1.46
CA ALA A 85 -10.07 3.53 0.03
C ALA A 85 -9.46 2.28 -0.62
N VAL A 86 -8.47 1.66 0.04
CA VAL A 86 -7.86 0.42 -0.44
C VAL A 86 -8.80 -0.77 -0.31
N ALA A 87 -9.57 -0.87 0.78
CA ALA A 87 -10.58 -1.92 0.95
C ALA A 87 -11.66 -1.84 -0.15
N ALA A 88 -12.16 -0.64 -0.46
CA ALA A 88 -13.12 -0.41 -1.53
C ALA A 88 -12.58 -0.81 -2.91
N GLU A 89 -11.32 -0.47 -3.21
CA GLU A 89 -10.64 -0.87 -4.45
C GLU A 89 -10.55 -2.40 -4.56
N LEU A 90 -10.08 -3.07 -3.51
CA LEU A 90 -9.96 -4.53 -3.47
C LEU A 90 -11.32 -5.23 -3.59
N ALA A 91 -12.35 -4.69 -2.93
CA ALA A 91 -13.72 -5.21 -3.05
C ALA A 91 -14.24 -5.06 -4.50
N ALA A 92 -13.92 -3.95 -5.18
CA ALA A 92 -14.27 -3.77 -6.59
C ALA A 92 -13.52 -4.75 -7.52
N GLU A 93 -12.22 -4.94 -7.32
CA GLU A 93 -11.40 -5.91 -8.06
C GLU A 93 -11.97 -7.33 -7.93
N ALA A 94 -12.32 -7.75 -6.71
CA ALA A 94 -12.89 -9.08 -6.45
C ALA A 94 -14.25 -9.28 -7.13
N ARG A 95 -15.09 -8.23 -7.23
CA ARG A 95 -16.36 -8.28 -7.98
C ARG A 95 -16.09 -8.49 -9.47
N THR A 96 -15.21 -7.68 -10.07
CA THR A 96 -14.84 -7.80 -11.49
C THR A 96 -14.31 -9.19 -11.85
N VAL A 97 -13.47 -9.78 -10.99
CA VAL A 97 -12.94 -11.15 -11.19
C VAL A 97 -14.07 -12.18 -11.16
N ARG A 98 -15.01 -12.07 -10.21
CA ARG A 98 -16.15 -12.99 -10.12
C ARG A 98 -17.07 -12.87 -11.34
N ASP A 99 -17.36 -11.66 -11.77
CA ASP A 99 -18.28 -11.40 -12.89
C ASP A 99 -17.65 -11.84 -14.24
N GLY A 100 -16.33 -11.73 -14.39
CA GLY A 100 -15.60 -12.22 -15.57
C GLY A 100 -15.34 -13.74 -15.59
N ALA A 101 -15.41 -14.43 -14.44
CA ALA A 101 -15.28 -15.89 -14.36
C ALA A 101 -16.61 -16.64 -14.59
N GLY A 102 -17.73 -15.91 -14.67
CA GLY A 102 -19.07 -16.45 -14.92
C GLY A 102 -19.63 -16.21 -16.33
N GLY A 103 -18.80 -15.73 -17.27
CA GLY A 103 -19.17 -15.43 -18.65
C GLY A 103 -18.53 -16.35 -19.69
#